data_AF-A0A372K3U8-F1
#
_entry.id   AF-A0A372K3U8-F1
#
_cell.length_a   1.000
_cell.length_b   1.000
_cell.length_c   1.000
_cell.angle_alpha   90.00
_cell.angle_beta   90.00
_cell.angle_gamma   90.00
#
_symmetry.space_group_name_H-M   'P 1'
#
loop_
_entity.id
_entity.type
_entity.pdbx_description
1 polymer ?
#
loop_
_entity_poly.entity_id
_entity_poly.type
_entity_poly.pdbx_seq_one_letter_code
_entity_poly.pdbx_strand_id
1 'polypeptide(L)'
;MPLSPPVSRQLRHTRAIRAEAFERADGLWDIEACLTDQKPRDVALASGVRPNGQPIHELWLRITIDRKLNVIDAQASSDWVPYPGLCEATNPAYRALIGLNLFNNFRREAARLLGGTAGCTHLTELCAFLPTAAIQAFAGEVWNTNDGKQPNEAASRGTSGDGSPEAKDEHSNDKPPFQLGRCHALRFDGEAVRQFYPRWYEHAPRTAEPTEPASEQTRHAAGNGSGGGTSRLNDGSGNEVQPNS
;
A
#
# COMPACT_ATOMS: atom_id res chain seq x y z
N MET A 1 15.94 -23.34 -3.43
CA MET A 1 15.63 -21.99 -3.95
C MET A 1 16.03 -21.96 -5.42
N PRO A 2 15.16 -21.55 -6.34
CA PRO A 2 15.50 -21.41 -7.77
C PRO A 2 16.27 -20.09 -8.00
N LEU A 3 17.39 -19.92 -7.31
CA LEU A 3 18.34 -18.83 -7.50
C LEU A 3 19.73 -19.45 -7.72
N SER A 4 20.65 -18.68 -8.29
CA SER A 4 22.05 -19.13 -8.41
C SER A 4 22.64 -19.49 -7.04
N PRO A 5 23.60 -20.43 -6.98
CA PRO A 5 24.26 -20.78 -5.72
C PRO A 5 24.89 -19.53 -5.07
N PRO A 6 24.59 -19.23 -3.80
CA PRO A 6 25.20 -18.10 -3.12
C PRO A 6 26.65 -18.40 -2.75
N VAL A 7 27.45 -17.34 -2.56
CA VAL A 7 28.73 -17.44 -1.83
C VAL A 7 28.50 -17.85 -0.36
N SER A 8 29.56 -18.26 0.32
CA SER A 8 29.51 -18.58 1.76
C SER A 8 28.94 -17.43 2.58
N ARG A 9 27.99 -17.73 3.48
CA ARG A 9 27.25 -16.74 4.27
C ARG A 9 26.70 -17.35 5.56
N GLN A 10 26.36 -16.50 6.52
CA GLN A 10 25.73 -16.89 7.78
C GLN A 10 24.36 -16.23 7.92
N LEU A 11 23.38 -16.96 8.46
CA LEU A 11 22.11 -16.36 8.86
C LEU A 11 22.35 -15.39 10.02
N ARG A 12 21.84 -14.15 9.91
CA ARG A 12 21.98 -13.13 10.97
C ARG A 12 20.64 -12.66 11.51
N HIS A 13 19.59 -12.79 10.72
CA HIS A 13 18.27 -12.31 11.03
C HIS A 13 17.26 -12.98 10.09
N THR A 14 16.10 -13.30 10.63
CA THR A 14 14.93 -13.76 9.87
C THR A 14 13.81 -12.78 10.14
N ARG A 15 13.27 -12.19 9.08
CA ARG A 15 11.98 -11.50 9.10
C ARG A 15 10.99 -12.31 8.30
N ALA A 16 9.80 -12.47 8.84
CA ALA A 16 8.66 -12.98 8.10
C ALA A 16 7.49 -12.00 8.24
N ILE A 17 6.81 -11.75 7.12
CA ILE A 17 5.57 -11.00 7.08
C ILE A 17 4.52 -11.93 6.48
N ARG A 18 3.41 -12.10 7.18
CA ARG A 18 2.27 -12.90 6.77
C ARG A 18 1.05 -12.01 6.70
N ALA A 19 0.23 -12.17 5.67
CA ALA A 19 -1.07 -11.51 5.58
C ALA A 19 -2.14 -12.54 5.25
N GLU A 20 -3.27 -12.45 5.94
CA GLU A 20 -4.45 -13.28 5.74
C GLU A 20 -5.65 -12.39 5.47
N ALA A 21 -6.55 -12.83 4.60
CA ALA A 21 -7.74 -12.10 4.23
C ALA A 21 -8.98 -12.96 4.55
N PHE A 22 -9.96 -12.35 5.18
CA PHE A 22 -11.19 -13.01 5.63
C PHE A 22 -12.40 -12.22 5.18
N GLU A 23 -13.33 -12.85 4.45
CA GLU A 23 -14.67 -12.28 4.26
C GLU A 23 -15.47 -12.46 5.54
N ARG A 24 -16.16 -11.39 5.97
CA ARG A 24 -17.02 -11.38 7.15
C ARG A 24 -18.48 -11.61 6.75
N ALA A 25 -19.25 -12.09 7.71
CA ALA A 25 -20.69 -12.30 7.53
C ALA A 25 -21.49 -11.00 7.24
N ASP A 26 -20.95 -9.83 7.58
CA ASP A 26 -21.55 -8.52 7.30
C ASP A 26 -21.14 -7.94 5.92
N GLY A 27 -20.39 -8.71 5.12
CA GLY A 27 -19.92 -8.31 3.78
C GLY A 27 -18.69 -7.39 3.79
N LEU A 28 -18.14 -7.09 4.96
CA LEU A 28 -16.82 -6.46 5.09
C LEU A 28 -15.71 -7.52 5.01
N TRP A 29 -14.46 -7.07 4.91
CA TRP A 29 -13.30 -7.95 4.83
C TRP A 29 -12.25 -7.56 5.86
N ASP A 30 -11.71 -8.52 6.60
CA ASP A 30 -10.57 -8.29 7.47
C ASP A 30 -9.29 -8.74 6.78
N ILE A 31 -8.28 -7.87 6.79
CA ILE A 31 -6.91 -8.18 6.38
C ILE A 31 -6.03 -8.13 7.62
N GLU A 32 -5.56 -9.30 8.05
CA GLU A 32 -4.69 -9.46 9.22
C GLU A 32 -3.25 -9.65 8.76
N ALA A 33 -2.37 -8.73 9.13
CA ALA A 33 -0.94 -8.81 8.84
C ALA A 33 -0.14 -8.97 10.12
N CYS A 34 0.86 -9.86 10.08
CA CYS A 34 1.79 -10.11 11.18
C CYS A 34 3.23 -9.96 10.68
N LEU A 35 4.05 -9.21 11.42
CA LEU A 35 5.50 -9.16 11.24
C LEU A 35 6.17 -9.89 12.41
N THR A 36 7.01 -10.87 12.10
CA THR A 36 7.87 -11.53 13.08
C THR A 36 9.34 -11.32 12.74
N ASP A 37 10.12 -10.88 13.73
CA ASP A 37 11.57 -10.74 13.64
C ASP A 37 12.26 -11.70 14.60
N GLN A 38 13.20 -12.50 14.10
CA GLN A 38 13.95 -13.47 14.90
C GLN A 38 15.46 -13.37 14.60
N LYS A 39 16.27 -13.85 15.53
CA LYS A 39 17.72 -14.02 15.35
C LYS A 39 18.12 -15.47 15.65
N PRO A 40 19.11 -16.03 14.92
CA PRO A 40 19.55 -17.42 15.08
C PRO A 40 20.50 -17.58 16.28
N ARG A 41 20.29 -16.78 17.32
CA ARG A 41 21.10 -16.71 18.54
C ARG A 41 20.33 -15.95 19.61
N ASP A 42 20.77 -16.13 20.85
CA ASP A 42 20.29 -15.32 21.96
C ASP A 42 20.61 -13.84 21.74
N VAL A 43 19.72 -12.98 22.22
CA VAL A 43 19.79 -11.54 22.08
C VAL A 43 19.60 -10.90 23.44
N ALA A 44 20.62 -10.20 23.92
CA ALA A 44 20.45 -9.32 25.07
C ALA A 44 19.61 -8.10 24.65
N LEU A 45 18.45 -7.93 25.27
CA LEU A 45 17.57 -6.77 25.15
C LEU A 45 17.51 -6.04 26.50
N ALA A 46 17.00 -4.82 26.51
CA ALA A 46 16.77 -4.08 27.75
C ALA A 46 15.80 -4.81 28.70
N SER A 47 14.87 -5.59 28.14
CA SER A 47 13.91 -6.43 28.86
C SER A 47 14.46 -7.80 29.31
N GLY A 48 15.73 -8.10 29.03
CA GLY A 48 16.37 -9.38 29.34
C GLY A 48 16.83 -10.13 28.10
N VAL A 49 17.31 -11.36 28.29
CA VAL A 49 17.76 -12.20 27.18
C VAL A 49 16.55 -12.78 26.45
N ARG A 50 16.49 -12.56 25.13
CA ARG A 50 15.59 -13.26 24.22
C ARG A 50 16.31 -14.52 23.69
N PRO A 51 15.81 -15.72 24.00
CA PRO A 51 16.40 -16.96 23.51
C PRO A 51 16.35 -17.08 21.98
N ASN A 52 17.31 -17.82 21.42
CA ASN A 52 17.33 -18.20 20.02
C ASN A 52 15.98 -18.80 19.57
N GLY A 53 15.48 -18.34 18.42
CA GLY A 53 14.22 -18.79 17.84
C GLY A 53 12.97 -18.12 18.41
N GLN A 54 13.06 -17.34 19.49
CA GLN A 54 11.94 -16.52 19.94
C GLN A 54 11.87 -15.18 19.19
N PRO A 55 10.65 -14.65 18.94
CA PRO A 55 10.48 -13.34 18.34
C PRO A 55 11.09 -12.21 19.18
N ILE A 56 11.82 -11.32 18.51
CA ILE A 56 12.19 -10.00 19.00
C ILE A 56 11.01 -9.04 18.79
N HIS A 57 10.38 -9.14 17.62
CA HIS A 57 9.13 -8.47 17.28
C HIS A 57 8.11 -9.51 16.85
N GLU A 58 6.89 -9.37 17.32
CA GLU A 58 5.70 -10.03 16.79
C GLU A 58 4.56 -9.03 16.87
N LEU A 59 4.27 -8.42 15.73
CA LEU A 59 3.43 -7.24 15.64
C LEU A 59 2.30 -7.49 14.65
N TRP A 60 1.09 -7.14 15.05
CA TRP A 60 -0.14 -7.41 14.32
C TRP A 60 -0.82 -6.12 13.91
N LEU A 61 -1.24 -6.04 12.66
CA LEU A 61 -2.10 -4.99 12.14
C LEU A 61 -3.28 -5.63 11.42
N ARG A 62 -4.48 -5.38 11.92
CA ARG A 62 -5.74 -5.73 11.26
C ARG A 62 -6.38 -4.49 10.71
N ILE A 63 -6.82 -4.54 9.46
CA ILE A 63 -7.74 -3.56 8.90
C ILE A 63 -9.02 -4.25 8.46
N THR A 64 -10.15 -3.61 8.70
CA THR A 64 -11.43 -3.99 8.11
C THR A 64 -11.69 -3.08 6.92
N ILE A 65 -12.04 -3.63 5.77
CA ILE A 65 -12.31 -2.87 4.54
C ILE A 65 -13.70 -3.19 3.97
N ASP A 66 -14.28 -2.20 3.28
CA ASP A 66 -15.44 -2.42 2.43
C ASP A 66 -15.03 -2.95 1.03
N ARG A 67 -16.02 -3.29 0.20
CA ARG A 67 -15.79 -3.76 -1.18
C ARG A 67 -15.19 -2.69 -2.12
N LYS A 68 -15.13 -1.42 -1.69
CA LYS A 68 -14.46 -0.32 -2.39
C LYS A 68 -13.03 -0.10 -1.87
N LEU A 69 -12.54 -0.98 -1.01
CA LEU A 69 -11.22 -0.93 -0.36
C LEU A 69 -11.03 0.26 0.60
N ASN A 70 -12.11 0.85 1.10
CA ASN A 70 -12.03 1.85 2.17
C ASN A 70 -11.81 1.14 3.52
N VAL A 71 -10.89 1.66 4.33
CA VAL A 71 -10.66 1.17 5.68
C VAL A 71 -11.77 1.67 6.60
N ILE A 72 -12.54 0.73 7.15
CA ILE A 72 -13.67 0.96 8.05
C ILE A 72 -13.25 0.85 9.52
N ASP A 73 -12.30 -0.06 9.82
CA ASP A 73 -11.68 -0.17 11.14
C ASP A 73 -10.20 -0.54 11.03
N ALA A 74 -9.42 -0.23 12.06
CA ALA A 74 -8.02 -0.60 12.15
C ALA A 74 -7.61 -0.86 13.62
N GLN A 75 -6.90 -1.96 13.84
CA GLN A 75 -6.43 -2.39 15.15
C GLN A 75 -4.99 -2.90 15.07
N ALA A 76 -4.20 -2.54 16.07
CA ALA A 76 -2.81 -2.95 16.19
C ALA A 76 -2.58 -3.69 17.51
N SER A 77 -1.76 -4.74 17.46
CA SER A 77 -1.20 -5.40 18.65
C SER A 77 0.31 -5.56 18.49
N SER A 78 0.99 -5.63 19.62
CA SER A 78 2.45 -5.78 19.69
C SER A 78 2.75 -6.79 20.79
N ASP A 79 2.83 -8.07 20.43
CA ASP A 79 2.85 -9.18 21.38
C ASP A 79 4.27 -9.47 21.87
N TRP A 80 5.24 -9.33 20.97
CA TRP A 80 6.66 -9.40 21.31
C TRP A 80 7.34 -8.10 20.92
N VAL A 81 8.03 -7.47 21.89
CA VAL A 81 8.74 -6.21 21.69
C VAL A 81 10.04 -6.15 22.50
N PRO A 82 11.02 -5.32 22.08
CA PRO A 82 12.23 -5.07 22.87
C PRO A 82 11.99 -4.25 24.14
N TYR A 83 11.03 -3.32 24.11
CA TYR A 83 10.73 -2.36 25.17
C TYR A 83 9.25 -2.45 25.60
N PRO A 84 8.89 -3.43 26.45
CA PRO A 84 7.52 -3.62 26.90
C PRO A 84 6.93 -2.38 27.58
N GLY A 85 5.68 -2.06 27.24
CA GLY A 85 4.95 -0.88 27.70
C GLY A 85 5.27 0.41 26.94
N LEU A 86 6.33 0.44 26.12
CA LEU A 86 6.73 1.61 25.33
C LEU A 86 6.47 1.42 23.84
N CYS A 87 6.78 0.25 23.29
CA CYS A 87 6.55 -0.04 21.88
C CYS A 87 5.06 -0.08 21.54
N GLU A 88 4.28 -0.71 22.43
CA GLU A 88 2.85 -0.95 22.30
C GLU A 88 2.02 0.33 22.51
N ALA A 89 2.60 1.36 23.13
CA ALA A 89 1.95 2.65 23.37
C ALA A 89 1.49 3.34 22.08
N THR A 90 2.12 3.00 20.94
CA THR A 90 1.74 3.52 19.62
C THR A 90 0.63 2.72 18.92
N ASN A 91 0.22 1.56 19.45
CA ASN A 91 -0.82 0.72 18.83
C ASN A 91 -2.11 1.51 18.53
N PRO A 92 -2.65 2.35 19.45
CA PRO A 92 -3.86 3.13 19.17
C PRO A 92 -3.72 4.14 18.00
N ALA A 93 -2.50 4.58 17.69
CA ALA A 93 -2.26 5.55 16.61
C ALA A 93 -2.68 5.00 15.24
N TYR A 94 -2.65 3.68 15.05
CA TYR A 94 -3.00 3.03 13.78
C TYR A 94 -4.49 3.13 13.43
N ARG A 95 -5.34 3.59 14.35
CA ARG A 95 -6.70 4.03 14.02
C ARG A 95 -6.74 5.16 13.01
N ALA A 96 -5.65 5.91 12.83
CA ALA A 96 -5.50 6.93 11.78
C ALA A 96 -5.61 6.37 10.35
N LEU A 97 -5.55 5.04 10.17
CA LEU A 97 -5.79 4.40 8.87
C LEU A 97 -7.28 4.40 8.47
N ILE A 98 -8.20 4.57 9.42
CA ILE A 98 -9.65 4.60 9.15
C ILE A 98 -9.97 5.76 8.22
N GLY A 99 -10.74 5.48 7.15
CA GLY A 99 -11.09 6.44 6.10
C GLY A 99 -10.07 6.53 4.96
N LEU A 100 -8.88 5.92 5.09
CA LEU A 100 -8.00 5.75 3.94
C LEU A 100 -8.54 4.68 2.99
N ASN A 101 -8.12 4.73 1.73
CA ASN A 101 -8.50 3.74 0.72
C ASN A 101 -7.24 3.02 0.21
N LEU A 102 -7.26 1.68 0.20
CA LEU A 102 -6.07 0.87 -0.15
C LEU A 102 -5.58 1.10 -1.58
N PHE A 103 -6.45 1.51 -2.49
CA PHE A 103 -6.13 1.78 -3.88
C PHE A 103 -5.65 3.22 -4.10
N ASN A 104 -6.24 4.18 -3.38
CA ASN A 104 -5.97 5.61 -3.57
C ASN A 104 -4.87 6.09 -2.62
N ASN A 105 -3.61 5.89 -3.02
CA ASN A 105 -2.42 6.44 -2.35
C ASN A 105 -2.19 5.99 -0.89
N PHE A 106 -2.80 4.88 -0.47
CA PHE A 106 -2.72 4.36 0.90
C PHE A 106 -1.32 4.41 1.51
N ARG A 107 -0.32 3.88 0.80
CA ARG A 107 1.05 3.78 1.30
C ARG A 107 1.65 5.14 1.64
N ARG A 108 1.38 6.15 0.81
CA ARG A 108 1.88 7.51 1.03
C ARG A 108 1.19 8.16 2.22
N GLU A 109 -0.14 8.04 2.30
CA GLU A 109 -0.90 8.65 3.41
C GLU A 109 -0.60 7.96 4.74
N ALA A 110 -0.47 6.63 4.77
CA ALA A 110 -0.03 5.89 5.94
C ALA A 110 1.35 6.34 6.40
N ALA A 111 2.33 6.48 5.48
CA ALA A 111 3.65 6.99 5.81
C ALA A 111 3.62 8.45 6.33
N ARG A 112 2.74 9.29 5.79
CA ARG A 112 2.57 10.68 6.24
C ARG A 112 1.99 10.76 7.67
N LEU A 113 1.02 9.91 7.99
CA LEU A 113 0.32 9.91 9.27
C LEU A 113 1.09 9.20 10.39
N LEU A 114 1.78 8.11 10.06
CA LEU A 114 2.39 7.16 11.02
C LEU A 114 3.91 7.08 10.89
N GLY A 115 4.52 8.00 10.14
CA GLY A 115 5.97 8.10 9.99
C GLY A 115 6.65 8.64 11.25
N GLY A 116 7.94 8.33 11.39
CA GLY A 116 8.74 8.78 12.53
C GLY A 116 8.23 8.19 13.86
N THR A 117 8.04 9.05 14.86
CA THR A 117 7.60 8.66 16.21
C THR A 117 6.08 8.63 16.37
N ALA A 118 5.31 8.99 15.34
CA ALA A 118 3.85 8.94 15.38
C ALA A 118 3.31 7.51 15.33
N GLY A 119 4.04 6.60 14.68
CA GLY A 119 3.85 5.16 14.75
C GLY A 119 5.16 4.46 15.13
N CYS A 120 5.21 3.15 14.99
CA CYS A 120 6.46 2.41 15.06
C CYS A 120 6.90 1.97 13.66
N THR A 121 8.19 2.08 13.37
CA THR A 121 8.74 1.71 12.04
C THR A 121 8.33 0.30 11.61
N HIS A 122 8.37 -0.66 12.54
CA HIS A 122 8.07 -2.07 12.26
C HIS A 122 6.60 -2.31 11.90
N LEU A 123 5.64 -1.76 12.65
CA LEU A 123 4.22 -1.95 12.33
C LEU A 123 3.80 -1.11 11.13
N THR A 124 4.36 0.09 10.94
CA THR A 124 4.08 0.93 9.76
C THR A 124 4.54 0.26 8.46
N GLU A 125 5.58 -0.58 8.51
CA GLU A 125 6.00 -1.39 7.36
C GLU A 125 4.90 -2.34 6.86
N LEU A 126 4.06 -2.89 7.75
CA LEU A 126 2.93 -3.75 7.35
C LEU A 126 1.96 -3.03 6.40
N CYS A 127 1.80 -1.70 6.54
CA CYS A 127 0.95 -0.89 5.66
C CYS A 127 1.37 -0.96 4.18
N ALA A 128 2.64 -1.25 3.89
CA ALA A 128 3.11 -1.38 2.51
C ALA A 128 2.52 -2.63 1.81
N PHE A 129 2.22 -3.68 2.58
CA PHE A 129 1.78 -4.99 2.08
C PHE A 129 0.25 -5.11 1.95
N LEU A 130 -0.49 -4.41 2.81
CA LEU A 130 -1.95 -4.51 2.89
C LEU A 130 -2.67 -4.30 1.55
N PRO A 131 -2.34 -3.27 0.73
CA PRO A 131 -3.07 -3.05 -0.53
C PRO A 131 -3.01 -4.23 -1.50
N THR A 132 -1.82 -4.80 -1.68
CA THR A 132 -1.63 -5.92 -2.61
C THR A 132 -2.23 -7.20 -2.09
N ALA A 133 -2.16 -7.46 -0.77
CA ALA A 133 -2.80 -8.63 -0.17
C ALA A 133 -4.33 -8.57 -0.34
N ALA A 134 -4.94 -7.42 -0.04
CA ALA A 134 -6.38 -7.22 -0.20
C ALA A 134 -6.82 -7.35 -1.67
N ILE A 135 -6.11 -6.69 -2.59
CA ILE A 135 -6.44 -6.73 -4.03
C ILE A 135 -6.35 -8.15 -4.59
N GLN A 136 -5.36 -8.94 -4.18
CA GLN A 136 -5.24 -10.33 -4.62
C GLN A 136 -6.33 -11.22 -4.03
N ALA A 137 -6.74 -10.98 -2.77
CA ALA A 137 -7.87 -11.69 -2.17
C ALA A 137 -9.21 -11.38 -2.86
N PHE A 138 -9.38 -10.14 -3.37
CA PHE A 138 -10.60 -9.72 -4.08
C PHE A 138 -10.67 -10.25 -5.52
N ALA A 139 -9.53 -10.57 -6.14
CA ALA A 139 -9.48 -11.00 -7.53
C ALA A 139 -10.15 -12.38 -7.68
N GLY A 140 -11.25 -12.44 -8.45
CA GLY A 140 -12.05 -13.66 -8.66
C GLY A 140 -13.23 -13.81 -7.70
N GLU A 141 -13.20 -13.18 -6.53
CA GLU A 141 -14.30 -13.22 -5.54
C GLU A 141 -15.19 -11.97 -5.62
N VAL A 142 -14.58 -10.79 -5.64
CA VAL A 142 -15.28 -9.49 -5.69
C VAL A 142 -15.25 -8.90 -7.11
N TRP A 143 -14.14 -9.10 -7.83
CA TRP A 143 -14.04 -8.70 -9.24
C TRP A 143 -14.00 -9.92 -10.15
N ASN A 144 -14.91 -9.96 -11.11
CA ASN A 144 -14.89 -10.96 -12.18
C ASN A 144 -13.59 -10.81 -12.99
N THR A 145 -12.74 -11.83 -12.91
CA THR A 145 -11.48 -11.91 -13.66
C THR A 145 -11.66 -12.63 -15.00
N ASN A 146 -12.85 -13.18 -15.28
CA ASN A 146 -13.13 -14.17 -16.33
C ASN A 146 -13.69 -13.61 -17.66
N ASP A 147 -13.57 -12.32 -17.95
CA ASP A 147 -14.09 -11.73 -19.21
C ASP A 147 -13.33 -12.18 -20.48
N GLY A 148 -12.39 -13.13 -20.36
CA GLY A 148 -11.68 -13.79 -21.45
C GLY A 148 -12.40 -15.01 -22.05
N LYS A 149 -13.56 -15.43 -21.53
CA LYS A 149 -14.34 -16.56 -22.09
C LYS A 149 -15.81 -16.23 -22.23
N GLN A 150 -16.33 -16.14 -23.47
CA GLN A 150 -17.66 -16.62 -23.89
C GLN A 150 -17.70 -16.83 -25.42
N PRO A 151 -18.50 -17.76 -26.01
CA PRO A 151 -19.21 -18.93 -25.46
C PRO A 151 -19.15 -20.20 -26.36
N ASN A 152 -18.65 -21.33 -25.85
CA ASN A 152 -19.25 -22.64 -26.12
C ASN A 152 -19.12 -23.46 -24.82
N GLU A 153 -19.88 -24.54 -24.67
CA GLU A 153 -20.16 -25.25 -23.39
C GLU A 153 -21.40 -24.73 -22.63
N ALA A 154 -22.41 -24.21 -23.35
CA ALA A 154 -23.81 -24.29 -22.90
C ALA A 154 -24.52 -25.39 -23.71
N ALA A 155 -24.08 -26.62 -23.54
CA ALA A 155 -24.81 -27.80 -24.02
C ALA A 155 -24.56 -28.97 -23.07
N SER A 156 -25.15 -28.90 -21.86
CA SER A 156 -25.87 -30.01 -21.22
C SER A 156 -26.00 -29.81 -19.70
N ARG A 157 -27.17 -29.36 -19.27
CA ARG A 157 -28.01 -29.98 -18.21
C ARG A 157 -29.12 -29.02 -17.85
N GLY A 158 -30.30 -29.27 -18.43
CA GLY A 158 -31.52 -28.67 -17.94
C GLY A 158 -31.91 -29.26 -16.59
N THR A 159 -32.36 -28.40 -15.68
CA THR A 159 -33.44 -28.71 -14.75
C THR A 159 -34.06 -27.42 -14.24
N SER A 160 -35.39 -27.38 -14.29
CA SER A 160 -36.30 -26.29 -13.94
C SER A 160 -36.24 -25.90 -12.45
N GLY A 161 -36.56 -24.64 -12.12
CA GLY A 161 -37.08 -24.30 -10.79
C GLY A 161 -36.84 -22.88 -10.28
N ASP A 162 -37.89 -22.07 -10.37
CA ASP A 162 -38.34 -21.00 -9.46
C ASP A 162 -37.55 -19.68 -9.33
N GLY A 163 -38.32 -18.59 -9.31
CA GLY A 163 -37.87 -17.21 -9.52
C GLY A 163 -37.59 -16.42 -8.25
N SER A 164 -36.65 -15.48 -8.36
CA SER A 164 -36.56 -14.26 -7.55
C SER A 164 -35.70 -13.23 -8.30
N PRO A 165 -35.99 -11.92 -8.16
CA PRO A 165 -35.63 -10.92 -9.16
C PRO A 165 -34.14 -10.54 -9.13
N GLU A 166 -33.61 -10.44 -10.34
CA GLU A 166 -32.25 -10.10 -10.73
C GLU A 166 -31.78 -8.76 -10.13
N ALA A 167 -30.71 -8.80 -9.33
CA ALA A 167 -29.80 -7.66 -9.22
C ALA A 167 -28.97 -7.64 -10.50
N LYS A 168 -29.35 -6.81 -11.46
CA LYS A 168 -28.61 -6.59 -12.70
C LYS A 168 -27.32 -5.85 -12.36
N ASP A 169 -26.22 -6.58 -12.33
CA ASP A 169 -24.89 -5.99 -12.33
C ASP A 169 -24.62 -5.33 -13.68
N GLU A 170 -24.81 -4.01 -13.73
CA GLU A 170 -24.32 -3.13 -14.81
C GLU A 170 -22.79 -3.00 -14.76
N HIS A 171 -22.07 -4.11 -14.92
CA HIS A 171 -20.64 -4.06 -15.23
C HIS A 171 -20.51 -3.90 -16.74
N SER A 172 -20.28 -2.66 -17.18
CA SER A 172 -20.05 -2.34 -18.59
C SER A 172 -19.01 -3.28 -19.18
N ASN A 173 -19.43 -4.09 -20.14
CA ASN A 173 -18.61 -5.08 -20.85
C ASN A 173 -17.50 -4.45 -21.72
N ASP A 174 -17.23 -3.13 -21.57
CA ASP A 174 -16.33 -2.32 -22.41
C ASP A 174 -15.00 -1.96 -21.74
N LYS A 175 -14.76 -2.40 -20.49
CA LYS A 175 -13.50 -2.15 -19.78
C LYS A 175 -12.73 -3.45 -19.54
N PRO A 176 -11.39 -3.44 -19.67
CA PRO A 176 -10.59 -4.63 -19.41
C PRO A 176 -10.68 -5.06 -17.94
N PRO A 177 -10.57 -6.37 -17.64
CA PRO A 177 -10.45 -6.87 -16.29
C PRO A 177 -9.35 -6.14 -15.51
N PHE A 178 -9.62 -5.87 -14.23
CA PHE A 178 -8.81 -4.99 -13.39
C PHE A 178 -7.32 -5.38 -13.32
N GLN A 179 -7.01 -6.67 -13.39
CA GLN A 179 -5.65 -7.20 -13.30
C GLN A 179 -4.78 -6.94 -14.55
N LEU A 180 -5.39 -6.63 -15.70
CA LEU A 180 -4.65 -6.39 -16.95
C LEU A 180 -3.91 -5.03 -16.89
N GLY A 181 -2.69 -4.99 -17.43
CA GLY A 181 -1.80 -3.83 -17.42
C GLY A 181 -1.12 -3.53 -16.08
N ARG A 182 -1.35 -4.33 -15.03
CA ARG A 182 -0.84 -4.05 -13.67
C ARG A 182 0.33 -4.93 -13.22
N CYS A 183 0.67 -5.97 -13.97
CA CYS A 183 1.87 -6.74 -13.73
C CYS A 183 2.54 -7.09 -15.06
N HIS A 184 3.82 -7.48 -14.98
CA HIS A 184 4.64 -7.78 -16.16
C HIS A 184 4.04 -8.88 -17.05
N ALA A 185 3.45 -9.90 -16.43
CA ALA A 185 2.84 -11.02 -17.16
C ALA A 185 1.53 -10.61 -17.85
N LEU A 186 0.74 -9.73 -17.23
CA LEU A 186 -0.59 -9.31 -17.71
C LEU A 186 -0.56 -7.97 -18.47
N ARG A 187 0.58 -7.57 -19.04
CA ARG A 187 0.66 -6.39 -19.91
C ARG A 187 -0.21 -6.59 -21.16
N PHE A 188 -0.86 -5.54 -21.66
CA PHE A 188 -1.81 -5.64 -22.77
C PHE A 188 -1.18 -6.14 -24.08
N ASP A 189 0.11 -5.87 -24.28
CA ASP A 189 0.94 -6.31 -25.42
C ASP A 189 1.67 -7.65 -25.17
N GLY A 190 1.29 -8.39 -24.11
CA GLY A 190 2.01 -9.57 -23.66
C GLY A 190 1.40 -10.89 -24.12
N GLU A 191 2.23 -11.93 -24.21
CA GLU A 191 1.82 -13.30 -24.60
C GLU A 191 0.70 -13.86 -23.72
N ALA A 192 0.72 -13.63 -22.41
CA ALA A 192 -0.34 -14.12 -21.54
C ALA A 192 -1.69 -13.44 -21.83
N VAL A 193 -1.70 -12.14 -22.14
CA VAL A 193 -2.94 -11.45 -22.54
C VAL A 193 -3.37 -11.92 -23.92
N ARG A 194 -2.45 -12.06 -24.88
CA ARG A 194 -2.74 -12.62 -26.21
C ARG A 194 -3.41 -13.99 -26.14
N GLN A 195 -2.91 -14.87 -25.27
CA GLN A 195 -3.39 -16.25 -25.16
C GLN A 195 -4.66 -16.38 -24.31
N PHE A 196 -4.72 -15.73 -23.14
CA PHE A 196 -5.77 -15.96 -22.15
C PHE A 196 -6.84 -14.86 -22.11
N TYR A 197 -6.56 -13.68 -22.67
CA TYR A 197 -7.45 -12.52 -22.72
C TYR A 197 -7.45 -11.85 -24.11
N PRO A 198 -7.63 -12.61 -25.21
CA PRO A 198 -7.37 -12.13 -26.58
C PRO A 198 -8.19 -10.88 -26.95
N ARG A 199 -9.37 -10.70 -26.34
CA ARG A 199 -10.21 -9.49 -26.52
C ARG A 199 -9.50 -8.20 -26.12
N TRP A 200 -8.58 -8.27 -25.16
CA TRP A 200 -7.90 -7.11 -24.57
C TRP A 200 -6.44 -7.00 -25.03
N TYR A 201 -5.98 -7.86 -25.94
CA TYR A 201 -4.62 -7.79 -26.48
C TYR A 201 -4.44 -6.49 -27.28
N GLU A 202 -3.30 -5.82 -27.09
CA GLU A 202 -2.99 -4.49 -27.65
C GLU A 202 -4.01 -3.40 -27.29
N HIS A 203 -4.83 -3.60 -26.24
CA HIS A 203 -5.69 -2.55 -25.72
C HIS A 203 -4.82 -1.38 -25.28
N ALA A 204 -4.92 -0.25 -25.98
CA ALA A 204 -4.26 0.99 -25.58
C ALA A 204 -4.99 1.55 -24.35
N PRO A 205 -4.41 1.52 -23.14
CA PRO A 205 -5.00 2.25 -22.03
C PRO A 205 -5.04 3.71 -22.45
N ARG A 206 -6.22 4.32 -22.41
CA ARG A 206 -6.41 5.73 -22.74
C ARG A 206 -5.39 6.54 -21.94
N THR A 207 -4.38 7.08 -22.60
CA THR A 207 -3.30 7.84 -21.97
C THR A 207 -3.98 8.95 -21.18
N ALA A 208 -3.74 9.03 -19.88
CA ALA A 208 -4.09 10.24 -19.14
C ALA A 208 -3.31 11.36 -19.83
N GLU A 209 -4.01 12.22 -20.58
CA GLU A 209 -3.37 13.35 -21.24
C GLU A 209 -2.61 14.15 -20.18
N PRO A 210 -1.32 14.46 -20.40
CA PRO A 210 -0.60 15.38 -19.55
C PRO A 210 -1.40 16.68 -19.50
N THR A 211 -1.86 17.06 -18.31
CA THR A 211 -2.40 18.40 -18.09
C THR A 211 -1.29 19.37 -18.47
N GLU A 212 -1.45 20.09 -19.58
CA GLU A 212 -0.51 21.13 -19.98
C GLU A 212 -0.32 22.11 -18.81
N PRO A 213 0.93 22.47 -18.45
CA PRO A 213 1.13 23.52 -17.47
C PRO A 213 0.60 24.83 -18.05
N ALA A 214 -0.34 25.45 -17.33
CA ALA A 214 -0.81 26.79 -17.64
C ALA A 214 0.39 27.73 -17.79
N SER A 215 0.56 28.28 -18.98
CA SER A 215 1.60 29.25 -19.28
C SER A 215 1.44 30.49 -18.40
N GLU A 216 2.43 30.71 -17.54
CA GLU A 216 2.54 31.91 -16.73
C GLU A 216 2.88 33.09 -17.64
N GLN A 217 1.86 33.87 -17.99
CA GLN A 217 2.04 35.12 -18.73
C GLN A 217 2.64 36.19 -17.80
N THR A 218 3.95 36.35 -17.90
CA THR A 218 4.71 37.51 -17.42
C THR A 218 4.08 38.81 -17.95
N ARG A 219 3.53 39.64 -17.06
CA ARG A 219 3.19 41.03 -17.37
C ARG A 219 4.28 41.94 -16.79
N HIS A 220 5.22 42.33 -17.65
CA HIS A 220 6.05 43.51 -17.42
C HIS A 220 5.23 44.78 -17.67
N ALA A 221 5.20 45.69 -16.70
CA ALA A 221 4.91 47.11 -16.93
C ALA A 221 5.81 47.96 -16.01
N ALA A 222 6.83 48.58 -16.61
CA ALA A 222 7.46 49.80 -16.12
C ALA A 222 6.57 50.99 -16.54
N GLY A 223 6.44 52.12 -15.85
CA GLY A 223 7.00 52.60 -14.59
C GLY A 223 6.56 54.05 -14.33
N ASN A 224 7.21 54.66 -13.33
CA ASN A 224 7.60 56.08 -13.18
C ASN A 224 6.96 56.96 -12.08
N GLY A 225 7.86 57.64 -11.32
CA GLY A 225 7.66 58.88 -10.56
C GLY A 225 7.59 58.72 -9.02
N SER A 226 8.69 58.81 -8.24
CA SER A 226 9.49 59.99 -7.82
C SER A 226 9.09 60.58 -6.45
N GLY A 227 10.04 60.62 -5.50
CA GLY A 227 9.94 61.36 -4.23
C GLY A 227 11.05 60.97 -3.25
N GLY A 228 12.07 61.82 -3.12
CA GLY A 228 13.33 61.56 -2.40
C GLY A 228 13.29 61.78 -0.88
N GLY A 229 14.40 61.42 -0.24
CA GLY A 229 14.66 61.69 1.18
C GLY A 229 15.95 61.03 1.68
N THR A 230 17.00 61.82 1.79
CA THR A 230 18.35 61.48 2.29
C THR A 230 18.37 61.10 3.77
N SER A 231 19.22 60.14 4.19
CA SER A 231 20.25 60.36 5.24
C SER A 231 21.13 59.12 5.46
N ARG A 232 22.33 59.36 5.98
CA ARG A 232 23.54 58.53 6.04
C ARG A 232 23.64 57.64 7.30
N LEU A 233 24.71 56.82 7.28
CA LEU A 233 25.50 56.21 8.38
C LEU A 233 25.05 54.83 8.85
N ASN A 234 25.88 53.93 9.36
CA ASN A 234 27.24 53.41 9.15
C ASN A 234 27.37 52.27 10.20
N ASP A 235 28.29 51.31 9.98
CA ASP A 235 28.75 50.25 10.92
C ASP A 235 27.74 49.15 11.29
N GLY A 236 28.10 47.86 11.40
CA GLY A 236 29.39 47.20 11.37
C GLY A 236 29.28 45.86 12.11
N SER A 237 30.07 44.86 11.69
CA SER A 237 30.36 43.56 12.33
C SER A 237 29.18 42.58 12.52
N GLY A 238 29.18 41.34 12.04
CA GLY A 238 30.29 40.40 11.83
C GLY A 238 30.43 39.53 13.08
N ASN A 239 29.94 38.28 13.05
CA ASN A 239 30.56 37.25 13.89
C ASN A 239 30.45 35.85 13.27
N GLU A 240 31.59 35.19 13.30
CA GLU A 240 31.98 34.00 12.57
C GLU A 240 31.84 32.75 13.45
N VAL A 241 31.78 31.60 12.77
CA VAL A 241 31.63 30.25 13.31
C VAL A 241 32.97 29.74 13.88
N GLN A 242 32.94 28.99 14.97
CA GLN A 242 34.03 28.07 15.35
C GLN A 242 33.50 26.66 15.68
N PRO A 243 34.20 25.58 15.27
CA PRO A 243 33.89 24.21 15.67
C PRO A 243 34.77 23.76 16.85
N ASN A 244 34.23 22.92 17.73
CA ASN A 244 35.00 22.24 18.76
C ASN A 244 35.22 20.76 18.41
N SER A 245 36.41 20.31 18.79
CA SER A 245 37.01 18.98 18.67
C SER A 245 36.28 17.88 19.44
#